data_AF-A0A953B3B2-F1
#
_entry.id   AF-A0A953B3B2-F1
#
_cell.length_a   1.000
_cell.length_b   1.000
_cell.length_c   1.000
_cell.angle_alpha   90.00
_cell.angle_beta   90.00
_cell.angle_gamma   90.00
#
_symmetry.space_group_name_H-M   'P 1'
#
loop_
_entity.id
_entity.type
_entity.pdbx_description
1 polymer ?
#
loop_
_entity_poly.entity_id
_entity_poly.type
_entity_poly.pdbx_seq_one_letter_code
_entity_poly.pdbx_strand_id
1 'polypeptide(L)'
;MSVASEPVPARRRRRRGAATPRLTWRRRAIFAGGVAILSALLADKLALGPTSQAWSLLLREDGLIETSEALYLLVAAAFALAGARRLRARAEPTLAVIYALAGLWLLFIGMEEISWGQRMFGVTPPEFFEENNAQAEITVHNLGPVQVLLDYAYFALGGAGALAWTVVPALERRLFAPERAASSARLLRALLWAAAGAGLAAVVAGLVMTPARVVALGLLRPDAGGPAAEATRRHLERLHDYRVAAAGAGMALVALAAATLVRFQAVWAYLAGRIDRLDRMLVPRWHLSIFFLPAFLYYAVHILFPHEVDAPEGLGGFLIQRDEEVAEFMLYIGWMIFFYLRFHYIGPVRKRRER
;
A
#
# COMPACT_ATOMS: atom_id res chain seq x y z
N MET A 1 -12.40 -1.00 -66.05
CA MET A 1 -12.24 -0.08 -64.91
C MET A 1 -11.51 -0.82 -63.81
N SER A 2 -10.19 -0.57 -63.69
CA SER A 2 -9.31 -1.15 -62.68
C SER A 2 -9.19 -0.14 -61.54
N VAL A 3 -9.61 -0.50 -60.33
CA VAL A 3 -9.46 0.35 -59.14
C VAL A 3 -8.07 0.10 -58.57
N ALA A 4 -7.14 1.00 -58.87
CA ALA A 4 -5.83 1.07 -58.24
C ALA A 4 -6.02 1.38 -56.74
N SER A 5 -5.48 0.51 -55.89
CA SER A 5 -5.42 0.72 -54.45
C SER A 5 -4.26 1.67 -54.12
N GLU A 6 -4.59 2.86 -53.64
CA GLU A 6 -3.59 3.78 -53.08
C GLU A 6 -2.96 3.19 -51.80
N PRO A 7 -1.63 3.24 -51.65
CA PRO A 7 -0.99 2.82 -50.42
C PRO A 7 -1.24 3.86 -49.31
N VAL A 8 -1.82 3.40 -48.20
CA VAL A 8 -2.02 4.18 -46.97
C VAL A 8 -0.66 4.69 -46.46
N PRO A 9 -0.46 6.02 -46.29
CA PRO A 9 0.82 6.55 -45.85
C PRO A 9 1.11 6.13 -44.41
N ALA A 10 2.30 5.55 -44.21
CA ALA A 10 2.83 5.14 -42.92
C ALA A 10 2.83 6.32 -41.93
N ARG A 11 1.84 6.34 -41.02
CA ARG A 11 1.78 7.32 -39.94
C ARG A 11 3.00 7.16 -39.02
N ARG A 12 3.92 8.13 -39.13
CA ARG A 12 4.81 8.66 -38.09
C ARG A 12 5.21 7.66 -37.00
N ARG A 13 6.40 7.06 -37.15
CA ARG A 13 7.20 6.55 -36.02
C ARG A 13 7.20 7.61 -34.91
N ARG A 14 6.54 7.31 -33.79
CA ARG A 14 6.60 8.10 -32.57
C ARG A 14 8.07 8.28 -32.19
N ARG A 15 8.58 9.52 -32.27
CA ARG A 15 9.78 9.92 -31.51
C ARG A 15 9.49 9.61 -30.04
N ARG A 16 10.15 8.58 -29.50
CA ARG A 16 10.29 8.43 -28.04
C ARG A 16 11.01 9.68 -27.57
N GLY A 17 10.29 10.60 -26.94
CA GLY A 17 10.85 11.86 -26.46
C GLY A 17 11.95 11.57 -25.45
N ALA A 18 13.19 11.90 -25.80
CA ALA A 18 14.27 11.98 -24.83
C ALA A 18 13.83 12.94 -23.72
N ALA A 19 13.84 12.47 -22.47
CA ALA A 19 13.55 13.35 -21.34
C ALA A 19 14.53 14.51 -21.34
N THR A 20 14.06 15.74 -21.16
CA THR A 20 14.94 16.91 -21.12
C THR A 20 15.94 16.75 -19.97
N PRO A 21 17.20 17.23 -20.11
CA PRO A 21 18.23 17.12 -19.06
C PRO A 21 17.77 17.68 -17.69
N ARG A 22 16.84 18.65 -17.70
CA ARG A 22 16.25 19.20 -16.47
C ARG A 22 15.33 18.23 -15.74
N LEU A 23 14.57 17.42 -16.46
CA LEU A 23 13.70 16.42 -15.87
C LEU A 23 14.51 15.25 -15.32
N THR A 24 15.66 14.93 -15.91
CA THR A 24 16.51 13.83 -15.45
C THR A 24 17.25 14.14 -14.15
N TRP A 25 17.75 15.39 -13.95
CA TRP A 25 18.41 15.74 -12.69
C TRP A 25 17.45 15.70 -11.51
N ARG A 26 16.22 16.24 -11.65
CA ARG A 26 15.22 16.26 -10.56
C ARG A 26 14.92 14.85 -10.07
N ARG A 27 14.80 13.90 -11.00
CA ARG A 27 14.55 12.50 -10.66
C ARG A 27 15.72 11.87 -9.92
N ARG A 28 16.95 12.13 -10.36
CA ARG A 28 18.16 11.68 -9.66
C ARG A 28 18.28 12.31 -8.28
N ALA A 29 17.96 13.59 -8.13
CA ALA A 29 18.00 14.30 -6.86
C ALA A 29 16.96 13.76 -5.86
N ILE A 30 15.73 13.46 -6.30
CA ILE A 30 14.71 12.83 -5.44
C ILE A 30 15.20 11.46 -4.95
N PHE A 31 15.72 10.63 -5.85
CA PHE A 31 16.25 9.32 -5.48
C PHE A 31 17.44 9.43 -4.52
N ALA A 32 18.41 10.31 -4.83
CA ALA A 32 19.57 10.55 -3.98
C ALA A 32 19.17 11.11 -2.60
N GLY A 33 18.15 11.96 -2.53
CA GLY A 33 17.59 12.45 -1.27
C GLY A 33 17.01 11.32 -0.41
N GLY A 34 16.24 10.41 -1.02
CA GLY A 34 15.75 9.21 -0.32
C GLY A 34 16.88 8.31 0.18
N VAL A 35 17.92 8.10 -0.64
CA VAL A 35 19.11 7.35 -0.22
C VAL A 35 19.81 8.05 0.94
N ALA A 36 19.96 9.37 0.90
CA ALA A 36 20.61 10.15 1.96
C ALA A 36 19.85 10.06 3.29
N ILE A 37 18.51 10.17 3.27
CA ILE A 37 17.65 10.01 4.46
C ILE A 37 17.84 8.61 5.05
N LEU A 38 17.70 7.57 4.23
CA LEU A 38 17.84 6.19 4.70
C LEU A 38 19.25 5.89 5.24
N SER A 39 20.28 6.45 4.59
CA SER A 39 21.67 6.29 5.03
C SER A 39 21.93 7.01 6.35
N ALA A 40 21.32 8.18 6.57
CA ALA A 40 21.41 8.90 7.84
C ALA A 40 20.73 8.12 8.97
N LEU A 41 19.50 7.63 8.76
CA LEU A 41 18.80 6.79 9.74
C LEU A 41 19.58 5.50 10.07
N LEU A 42 20.18 4.87 9.06
CA LEU A 42 21.04 3.71 9.27
C LEU A 42 22.31 4.07 10.06
N ALA A 43 22.95 5.20 9.75
CA ALA A 43 24.13 5.65 10.47
C ALA A 43 23.80 5.97 11.94
N ASP A 44 22.68 6.64 12.20
CA ASP A 44 22.21 6.95 13.55
C ASP A 44 21.94 5.67 14.33
N LYS A 45 21.24 4.70 13.72
CA LYS A 45 20.99 3.38 14.32
C LYS A 45 22.28 2.65 14.69
N LEU A 46 23.26 2.63 13.78
CA LEU A 46 24.55 1.98 14.02
C LEU A 46 25.37 2.71 15.10
N ALA A 47 25.30 4.04 15.15
CA ALA A 47 26.02 4.85 16.12
C ALA A 47 25.43 4.74 17.54
N LEU A 48 24.09 4.72 17.66
CA LEU A 48 23.39 4.60 18.94
C LEU A 48 23.37 3.15 19.47
N GLY A 49 23.41 2.18 18.56
CA GLY A 49 23.20 0.77 18.85
C GLY A 49 21.80 0.33 18.43
N PRO A 50 21.65 -0.72 17.59
CA PRO A 50 20.36 -1.14 17.04
C PRO A 50 19.28 -1.48 18.07
N THR A 51 19.69 -2.00 19.22
CA THR A 51 18.81 -2.39 20.34
C THR A 51 18.87 -1.39 21.50
N SER A 52 19.50 -0.22 21.29
CA SER A 52 19.65 0.79 22.33
C SER A 52 18.33 1.47 22.67
N GLN A 53 18.15 1.82 23.94
CA GLN A 53 17.02 2.63 24.37
C GLN A 53 16.98 3.99 23.65
N ALA A 54 18.15 4.56 23.32
CA ALA A 54 18.24 5.82 22.59
C ALA A 54 17.62 5.72 21.18
N TRP A 55 17.87 4.62 20.46
CA TRP A 55 17.24 4.35 19.17
C TRP A 55 15.72 4.17 19.33
N SER A 56 15.29 3.37 20.30
CA SER A 56 13.86 3.17 20.56
C SER A 56 13.13 4.46 20.97
N LEU A 57 13.79 5.40 21.65
CA LEU A 57 13.21 6.70 22.02
C LEU A 57 13.04 7.65 20.83
N LEU A 58 13.80 7.48 19.75
CA LEU A 58 13.62 8.24 18.51
C LEU A 58 12.36 7.79 17.77
N LEU A 59 12.05 6.49 17.85
CA LEU A 59 10.95 5.78 17.19
C LEU A 59 9.74 5.55 18.11
N ARG A 60 9.73 6.12 19.32
CA ARG A 60 8.65 5.91 20.29
C ARG A 60 7.37 6.61 19.83
N GLU A 61 6.26 6.21 20.44
CA GLU A 61 4.99 6.92 20.34
C GLU A 61 5.10 8.40 20.74
N ASP A 62 4.46 9.28 19.97
CA ASP A 62 4.61 10.73 19.97
C ASP A 62 6.05 11.21 19.72
N GLY A 63 6.84 10.36 19.07
CA GLY A 63 8.21 10.64 18.65
C GLY A 63 8.26 11.59 17.44
N LEU A 64 9.45 12.10 17.14
CA LEU A 64 9.64 13.00 16.00
C LEU A 64 9.29 12.31 14.67
N ILE A 65 9.63 11.02 14.54
CA ILE A 65 9.39 10.24 13.33
C ILE A 65 7.89 10.05 13.13
N GLU A 66 7.19 9.35 14.02
CA GLU A 66 5.74 9.11 13.94
C GLU A 66 4.93 10.42 13.79
N THR A 67 5.22 11.48 14.56
CA THR A 67 4.50 12.77 14.40
C THR A 67 4.66 13.34 12.99
N SER A 68 5.84 13.15 12.37
CA SER A 68 6.07 13.59 11.01
C SER A 68 5.41 12.71 9.96
N GLU A 69 5.13 11.44 10.27
CA GLU A 69 4.40 10.50 9.41
C GLU A 69 2.98 10.99 9.15
N ALA A 70 2.26 11.34 10.23
CA ALA A 70 0.96 11.97 10.15
C ALA A 70 1.00 13.22 9.27
N LEU A 71 2.00 14.09 9.45
CA LEU A 71 2.17 15.29 8.62
C LEU A 71 2.34 14.94 7.14
N TYR A 72 3.21 13.99 6.78
CA TYR A 72 3.42 13.59 5.40
C TYR A 72 2.15 13.00 4.77
N LEU A 73 1.40 12.19 5.51
CA LEU A 73 0.12 11.63 5.09
C LEU A 73 -0.93 12.71 4.86
N LEU A 74 -1.07 13.68 5.76
CA LEU A 74 -2.00 14.81 5.62
C LEU A 74 -1.65 15.69 4.42
N VAL A 75 -0.35 15.94 4.18
CA VAL A 75 0.11 16.68 3.00
C VAL A 75 -0.15 15.88 1.71
N ALA A 76 0.10 14.57 1.72
CA ALA A 76 -0.21 13.67 0.61
C ALA A 76 -1.71 13.68 0.28
N ALA A 77 -2.56 13.58 1.32
CA ALA A 77 -4.01 13.67 1.22
C ALA A 77 -4.46 15.00 0.58
N ALA A 78 -3.90 16.12 1.03
CA ALA A 78 -4.20 17.43 0.46
C ALA A 78 -3.87 17.50 -1.05
N PHE A 79 -2.70 17.00 -1.46
CA PHE A 79 -2.34 16.94 -2.89
C PHE A 79 -3.23 15.99 -3.69
N ALA A 80 -3.58 14.83 -3.14
CA ALA A 80 -4.48 13.87 -3.78
C ALA A 80 -5.87 14.46 -4.00
N LEU A 81 -6.48 15.06 -2.98
CA LEU A 81 -7.80 15.71 -3.03
C LEU A 81 -7.80 16.93 -3.96
N ALA A 82 -6.75 17.75 -3.92
CA ALA A 82 -6.60 18.87 -4.86
C ALA A 82 -6.42 18.38 -6.30
N GLY A 83 -5.71 17.27 -6.49
CA GLY A 83 -5.60 16.55 -7.77
C GLY A 83 -6.95 16.05 -8.27
N ALA A 84 -7.76 15.45 -7.39
CA ALA A 84 -9.11 14.99 -7.69
C ALA A 84 -10.01 16.13 -8.21
N ARG A 85 -9.98 17.29 -7.55
CA ARG A 85 -10.71 18.49 -8.00
C ARG A 85 -10.30 18.93 -9.41
N ARG A 86 -8.98 18.95 -9.69
CA ARG A 86 -8.45 19.29 -11.02
C ARG A 86 -8.83 18.27 -12.09
N LEU A 87 -8.81 16.98 -11.76
CA LEU A 87 -9.21 15.90 -12.67
C LEU A 87 -10.70 15.98 -13.00
N ARG A 88 -11.56 16.24 -11.99
CA ARG A 88 -13.00 16.45 -12.20
C ARG A 88 -13.25 17.63 -13.14
N ALA A 89 -12.58 18.76 -12.92
CA ALA A 89 -12.67 19.94 -13.78
C ALA A 89 -12.15 19.73 -15.22
N ARG A 90 -11.41 18.63 -15.47
CA ARG A 90 -10.91 18.22 -16.79
C ARG A 90 -11.74 17.11 -17.43
N ALA A 91 -12.92 16.81 -16.89
CA ALA A 91 -13.77 15.72 -17.34
C ALA A 91 -13.07 14.35 -17.29
N GLU A 92 -12.25 14.11 -16.28
CA GLU A 92 -11.64 12.81 -15.96
C GLU A 92 -12.25 12.23 -14.66
N PRO A 93 -13.58 11.95 -14.63
CA PRO A 93 -14.30 11.66 -13.39
C PRO A 93 -13.81 10.39 -12.68
N THR A 94 -13.44 9.35 -13.43
CA THR A 94 -12.92 8.10 -12.84
C THR A 94 -11.61 8.32 -12.11
N LEU A 95 -10.65 9.03 -12.73
CA LEU A 95 -9.40 9.39 -12.07
C LEU A 95 -9.64 10.35 -10.89
N ALA A 96 -10.63 11.24 -11.00
CA ALA A 96 -11.01 12.11 -9.90
C ALA A 96 -11.52 11.32 -8.69
N VAL A 97 -12.37 10.32 -8.91
CA VAL A 97 -12.85 9.42 -7.83
C VAL A 97 -11.68 8.63 -7.23
N ILE A 98 -10.80 8.05 -8.06
CA ILE A 98 -9.63 7.33 -7.56
C ILE A 98 -8.75 8.23 -6.67
N TYR A 99 -8.46 9.45 -7.11
CA TYR A 99 -7.65 10.40 -6.34
C TYR A 99 -8.38 10.91 -5.09
N ALA A 100 -9.72 11.03 -5.14
CA ALA A 100 -10.51 11.41 -3.99
C ALA A 100 -10.50 10.31 -2.92
N LEU A 101 -10.73 9.06 -3.32
CA LEU A 101 -10.66 7.91 -2.41
C LEU A 101 -9.26 7.75 -1.82
N ALA A 102 -8.20 7.86 -2.65
CA ALA A 102 -6.83 7.83 -2.15
C ALA A 102 -6.55 8.97 -1.17
N GLY A 103 -7.02 10.19 -1.45
CA GLY A 103 -6.85 11.32 -0.54
C GLY A 103 -7.62 11.19 0.78
N LEU A 104 -8.84 10.66 0.74
CA LEU A 104 -9.62 10.36 1.95
C LEU A 104 -8.98 9.23 2.77
N TRP A 105 -8.43 8.22 2.10
CA TRP A 105 -7.73 7.12 2.76
C TRP A 105 -6.44 7.59 3.45
N LEU A 106 -5.62 8.41 2.76
CA LEU A 106 -4.43 9.00 3.36
C LEU A 106 -4.76 9.95 4.51
N LEU A 107 -5.87 10.68 4.42
CA LEU A 107 -6.37 11.51 5.52
C LEU A 107 -6.76 10.63 6.71
N PHE A 108 -7.48 9.54 6.46
CA PHE A 108 -7.86 8.58 7.50
C PHE A 108 -6.61 8.02 8.21
N ILE A 109 -5.63 7.49 7.47
CA ILE A 109 -4.38 6.99 8.07
C ILE A 109 -3.66 8.11 8.84
N GLY A 110 -3.52 9.30 8.26
CA GLY A 110 -2.85 10.41 8.96
C GLY A 110 -3.57 10.89 10.23
N MET A 111 -4.88 10.62 10.35
CA MET A 111 -5.62 10.85 11.60
C MET A 111 -5.47 9.69 12.59
N GLU A 112 -5.37 8.45 12.09
CA GLU A 112 -5.04 7.28 12.90
C GLU A 112 -3.67 7.44 13.58
N GLU A 113 -2.63 7.91 12.85
CA GLU A 113 -1.28 8.16 13.38
C GLU A 113 -1.20 9.25 14.48
N ILE A 114 -2.24 10.05 14.66
CA ILE A 114 -2.34 11.02 15.78
C ILE A 114 -3.52 10.70 16.71
N SER A 115 -4.01 9.48 16.62
CA SER A 115 -5.09 8.92 17.43
C SER A 115 -6.34 9.78 17.44
N TRP A 116 -6.67 10.34 16.28
CA TRP A 116 -7.77 11.26 16.07
C TRP A 116 -7.76 12.50 16.98
N GLY A 117 -6.59 12.86 17.52
CA GLY A 117 -6.42 13.93 18.50
C GLY A 117 -6.81 13.53 19.92
N GLN A 118 -7.06 12.25 20.21
CA GLN A 118 -7.41 11.75 21.55
C GLN A 118 -6.43 12.26 22.62
N ARG A 119 -5.13 12.08 22.39
CA ARG A 119 -4.06 12.50 23.31
C ARG A 119 -4.02 14.03 23.47
N MET A 120 -4.27 14.77 22.38
CA MET A 120 -4.25 16.24 22.37
C MET A 120 -5.42 16.85 23.14
N PHE A 121 -6.59 16.21 23.11
CA PHE A 121 -7.83 16.71 23.73
C PHE A 121 -8.18 15.99 25.04
N GLY A 122 -7.36 15.04 25.49
CA GLY A 122 -7.59 14.28 26.73
C GLY A 122 -8.87 13.43 26.67
N VAL A 123 -9.20 12.90 25.50
CA VAL A 123 -10.39 12.06 25.31
C VAL A 123 -10.13 10.68 25.90
N THR A 124 -11.01 10.21 26.76
CA THR A 124 -10.99 8.82 27.23
C THR A 124 -11.55 7.90 26.14
N PRO A 125 -10.84 6.83 25.76
CA PRO A 125 -11.35 5.85 24.81
C PRO A 125 -12.63 5.16 25.35
N PRO A 126 -13.59 4.79 24.49
CA PRO A 126 -14.70 3.92 24.89
C PRO A 126 -14.22 2.54 25.35
N GLU A 127 -15.00 1.86 26.20
CA GLU A 127 -14.71 0.52 26.76
C GLU A 127 -14.23 -0.50 25.72
N PHE A 128 -14.86 -0.54 24.54
CA PHE A 128 -14.43 -1.40 23.44
C PHE A 128 -12.94 -1.21 23.08
N PHE A 129 -12.48 0.04 22.98
CA PHE A 129 -11.10 0.33 22.63
C PHE A 129 -10.17 0.10 23.82
N GLU A 130 -10.58 0.37 25.06
CA GLU A 130 -9.78 0.03 26.24
C GLU A 130 -9.47 -1.47 26.34
N GLU A 131 -10.43 -2.32 25.95
CA GLU A 131 -10.29 -3.77 26.03
C GLU A 131 -9.59 -4.41 24.82
N ASN A 132 -9.71 -3.82 23.63
CA ASN A 132 -9.32 -4.47 22.37
C ASN A 132 -8.22 -3.73 21.58
N ASN A 133 -7.83 -2.53 21.98
CA ASN A 133 -6.78 -1.75 21.34
C ASN A 133 -5.45 -1.93 22.07
N ALA A 134 -4.36 -2.19 21.33
CA ALA A 134 -3.04 -2.45 21.93
C ALA A 134 -2.47 -1.26 22.74
N GLN A 135 -2.93 -0.04 22.47
CA GLN A 135 -2.46 1.20 23.11
C GLN A 135 -3.57 1.91 23.91
N ALA A 136 -4.76 1.29 24.05
CA ALA A 136 -5.95 1.92 24.62
C ALA A 136 -6.31 3.25 23.93
N GLU A 137 -6.36 3.23 22.59
CA GLU A 137 -6.67 4.39 21.76
C GLU A 137 -7.93 4.21 20.90
N ILE A 138 -8.52 5.30 20.43
CA ILE A 138 -9.67 5.30 19.52
C ILE A 138 -9.28 5.00 18.06
N THR A 139 -8.08 4.47 17.86
CA THR A 139 -7.55 4.07 16.56
C THR A 139 -8.03 2.68 16.18
N VAL A 140 -8.34 2.51 14.90
CA VAL A 140 -8.70 1.24 14.30
C VAL A 140 -7.44 0.43 13.96
N HIS A 141 -6.33 1.08 13.59
CA HIS A 141 -5.09 0.39 13.21
C HIS A 141 -4.43 -0.41 14.34
N ASN A 142 -4.81 -0.16 15.60
CA ASN A 142 -4.26 -0.81 16.80
C ASN A 142 -5.11 -2.00 17.28
N LEU A 143 -6.16 -2.35 16.54
CA LEU A 143 -6.92 -3.57 16.77
C LEU A 143 -6.14 -4.75 16.16
N GLY A 144 -5.96 -5.84 16.92
CA GLY A 144 -5.17 -7.02 16.49
C GLY A 144 -5.50 -7.53 15.07
N PRO A 145 -6.78 -7.77 14.70
CA PRO A 145 -7.13 -8.20 13.35
C PRO A 145 -6.77 -7.18 12.26
N VAL A 146 -6.74 -5.89 12.59
CA VAL A 146 -6.39 -4.81 11.66
C VAL A 146 -4.88 -4.74 11.48
N GLN A 147 -4.09 -4.85 12.55
CA GLN A 147 -2.63 -4.93 12.48
C GLN A 147 -2.16 -6.05 11.54
N VAL A 148 -2.76 -7.23 11.66
CA VAL A 148 -2.48 -8.34 10.73
C VAL A 148 -2.69 -7.93 9.27
N LEU A 149 -3.78 -7.21 8.96
CA LEU A 149 -4.04 -6.74 7.59
C LEU A 149 -3.08 -5.63 7.16
N LEU A 150 -2.65 -4.78 8.08
CA LEU A 150 -1.73 -3.68 7.83
C LEU A 150 -0.35 -4.19 7.44
N ASP A 151 0.18 -5.23 8.10
CA ASP A 151 1.46 -5.83 7.72
C ASP A 151 1.48 -6.23 6.24
N TYR A 152 0.45 -6.94 5.80
CA TYR A 152 0.29 -7.32 4.40
C TYR A 152 0.04 -6.12 3.48
N ALA A 153 -0.67 -5.10 3.96
CA ALA A 153 -0.91 -3.88 3.20
C ALA A 153 0.39 -3.09 2.97
N TYR A 154 1.21 -2.89 3.99
CA TYR A 154 2.51 -2.23 3.87
C TYR A 154 3.48 -3.02 3.00
N PHE A 155 3.53 -4.35 3.16
CA PHE A 155 4.27 -5.21 2.25
C PHE A 155 3.83 -5.00 0.79
N ALA A 156 2.52 -5.02 0.52
CA ALA A 156 1.98 -4.88 -0.83
C ALA A 156 2.21 -3.47 -1.41
N LEU A 157 1.98 -2.42 -0.63
CA LEU A 157 2.15 -1.02 -1.06
C LEU A 157 3.62 -0.66 -1.24
N GLY A 158 4.48 -1.11 -0.32
CA GLY A 158 5.93 -1.00 -0.44
C GLY A 158 6.43 -1.72 -1.70
N GLY A 159 6.02 -2.98 -1.90
CA GLY A 159 6.39 -3.76 -3.09
C GLY A 159 5.91 -3.10 -4.39
N ALA A 160 4.66 -2.64 -4.42
CA ALA A 160 4.10 -1.93 -5.56
C ALA A 160 4.87 -0.65 -5.86
N GLY A 161 5.15 0.19 -4.87
CA GLY A 161 5.89 1.43 -5.09
C GLY A 161 7.37 1.23 -5.46
N ALA A 162 7.99 0.17 -4.93
CA ALA A 162 9.38 -0.17 -5.21
C ALA A 162 9.56 -0.80 -6.61
N LEU A 163 8.62 -1.66 -7.04
CA LEU A 163 8.83 -2.57 -8.16
C LEU A 163 7.85 -2.38 -9.34
N ALA A 164 6.68 -1.76 -9.16
CA ALA A 164 5.68 -1.69 -10.23
C ALA A 164 6.19 -0.97 -11.48
N TRP A 165 7.14 -0.02 -11.34
CA TRP A 165 7.70 0.69 -12.48
C TRP A 165 8.48 -0.21 -13.47
N THR A 166 8.97 -1.38 -13.04
CA THR A 166 9.64 -2.36 -13.91
C THR A 166 8.62 -3.34 -14.50
N VAL A 167 7.65 -3.78 -13.69
CA VAL A 167 6.72 -4.86 -14.03
C VAL A 167 5.52 -4.35 -14.84
N VAL A 168 4.87 -3.28 -14.37
CA VAL A 168 3.59 -2.79 -14.93
C VAL A 168 3.73 -2.43 -16.41
N PRO A 169 4.74 -1.66 -16.87
CA PRO A 169 4.85 -1.34 -18.30
C PRO A 169 5.07 -2.58 -19.18
N ALA A 170 5.74 -3.62 -18.67
CA ALA A 170 5.92 -4.86 -19.40
C ALA A 170 4.62 -5.68 -19.46
N LEU A 171 3.90 -5.73 -18.34
CA LEU A 171 2.62 -6.41 -18.23
C LEU A 171 1.55 -5.75 -19.10
N GLU A 172 1.44 -4.42 -19.07
CA GLU A 172 0.51 -3.63 -19.89
C GLU A 172 0.70 -3.90 -21.38
N ARG A 173 1.95 -3.86 -21.85
CA ARG A 173 2.28 -4.17 -23.25
C ARG A 173 1.88 -5.58 -23.66
N ARG A 174 1.86 -6.53 -22.73
CA ARG A 174 1.48 -7.92 -23.01
C ARG A 174 -0.04 -8.12 -22.94
N LEU A 175 -0.69 -7.59 -21.90
CA LEU A 175 -2.13 -7.77 -21.65
C LEU A 175 -3.02 -6.94 -22.59
N PHE A 176 -2.57 -5.75 -23.00
CA PHE A 176 -3.35 -4.86 -23.86
C PHE A 176 -2.84 -4.85 -25.31
N ALA A 177 -2.01 -5.82 -25.69
CA ALA A 177 -1.61 -5.99 -27.08
C ALA A 177 -2.84 -6.33 -27.95
N PRO A 178 -3.05 -5.67 -29.10
CA PRO A 178 -4.24 -5.89 -29.94
C PRO A 178 -4.47 -7.36 -30.28
N GLU A 179 -3.40 -8.10 -30.55
CA GLU A 179 -3.43 -9.52 -30.89
C GLU A 179 -3.76 -10.44 -29.69
N ARG A 180 -3.64 -9.94 -28.45
CA ARG A 180 -3.93 -10.69 -27.21
C ARG A 180 -5.18 -10.21 -26.48
N ALA A 181 -5.75 -9.06 -26.85
CA ALA A 181 -6.79 -8.39 -26.07
C ALA A 181 -7.96 -9.30 -25.69
N ALA A 182 -8.47 -10.12 -26.62
CA ALA A 182 -9.56 -11.07 -26.34
C ALA A 182 -9.15 -12.16 -25.33
N SER A 183 -7.94 -12.72 -25.47
CA SER A 183 -7.42 -13.74 -24.54
C SER A 183 -7.08 -13.14 -23.18
N SER A 184 -6.55 -11.92 -23.14
CA SER A 184 -6.25 -11.20 -21.89
C SER A 184 -7.52 -10.80 -21.15
N ALA A 185 -8.58 -10.39 -21.85
CA ALA A 185 -9.89 -10.15 -21.23
C ALA A 185 -10.46 -11.43 -20.61
N ARG A 186 -10.40 -12.56 -21.32
CA ARG A 186 -10.83 -13.87 -20.79
C ARG A 186 -10.01 -14.28 -19.57
N LEU A 187 -8.69 -14.15 -19.63
CA LEU A 187 -7.79 -14.44 -18.51
C LEU A 187 -8.12 -13.57 -17.31
N LEU A 188 -8.23 -12.25 -17.48
CA LEU A 188 -8.56 -11.34 -16.39
C LEU A 188 -9.92 -11.69 -15.76
N ARG A 189 -10.92 -12.03 -16.57
CA ARG A 189 -12.22 -12.47 -16.07
C ARG A 189 -12.13 -13.77 -15.28
N ALA A 190 -11.33 -14.73 -15.75
CA ALA A 190 -11.08 -15.99 -15.03
C ALA A 190 -10.34 -15.74 -13.71
N LEU A 191 -9.35 -14.85 -13.69
CA LEU A 191 -8.64 -14.45 -12.47
C LEU A 191 -9.55 -13.76 -11.47
N LEU A 192 -10.50 -12.93 -11.92
CA LEU A 192 -11.50 -12.32 -11.02
C LEU A 192 -12.42 -13.36 -10.39
N TRP A 193 -12.84 -14.38 -11.15
CA TRP A 193 -13.60 -15.50 -10.58
C TRP A 193 -12.78 -16.34 -9.61
N ALA A 194 -11.52 -16.63 -9.94
CA ALA A 194 -10.61 -17.31 -9.03
C ALA A 194 -10.38 -16.51 -7.75
N ALA A 195 -10.24 -15.19 -7.85
CA ALA A 195 -10.13 -14.29 -6.70
C ALA A 195 -11.41 -14.30 -5.85
N ALA A 196 -12.60 -14.25 -6.45
CA ALA A 196 -13.86 -14.38 -5.73
C ALA A 196 -13.98 -15.73 -5.01
N GLY A 197 -13.58 -16.83 -5.68
CA GLY A 197 -13.55 -18.16 -5.09
C GLY A 197 -12.57 -18.27 -3.92
N ALA A 198 -11.37 -17.73 -4.06
CA ALA A 198 -10.38 -17.66 -2.99
C ALA A 198 -10.87 -16.81 -1.81
N GLY A 199 -11.52 -15.67 -2.09
CA GLY A 199 -12.14 -14.82 -1.07
C GLY A 199 -13.23 -15.57 -0.29
N LEU A 200 -14.10 -16.30 -0.98
CA LEU A 200 -15.12 -17.13 -0.33
C LEU A 200 -14.48 -18.24 0.52
N ALA A 201 -13.45 -18.91 0.01
CA ALA A 201 -12.71 -19.92 0.77
C ALA A 201 -12.08 -19.33 2.04
N ALA A 202 -11.53 -18.11 1.97
CA ALA A 202 -10.98 -17.41 3.13
C ALA A 202 -12.06 -17.05 4.15
N VAL A 203 -13.26 -16.62 3.71
CA VAL A 203 -14.42 -16.40 4.61
C VAL A 203 -14.83 -17.69 5.30
N VAL A 204 -14.98 -18.77 4.55
CA VAL A 204 -15.36 -20.07 5.11
C VAL A 204 -14.30 -20.56 6.08
N ALA A 205 -13.01 -20.49 5.72
CA ALA A 205 -11.92 -20.85 6.61
C ALA A 205 -11.90 -19.98 7.89
N GLY A 206 -12.12 -18.67 7.75
CA GLY A 206 -12.24 -17.74 8.86
C GLY A 206 -13.39 -18.09 9.82
N LEU A 207 -14.55 -18.47 9.29
CA LEU A 207 -15.69 -18.88 10.12
C LEU A 207 -15.47 -20.27 10.75
N VAL A 208 -14.81 -21.18 10.02
CA VAL A 208 -14.69 -22.60 10.39
C VAL A 208 -13.53 -22.86 11.34
N MET A 209 -12.36 -22.24 11.16
CA MET A 209 -11.12 -22.58 11.87
C MET A 209 -11.01 -21.85 13.21
N THR A 210 -11.97 -22.08 14.12
CA THR A 210 -11.92 -21.53 15.48
C THR A 210 -10.73 -22.11 16.26
N PRO A 211 -10.21 -21.39 17.28
CA PRO A 211 -9.16 -21.92 18.16
C PRO A 211 -9.49 -23.32 18.72
N ALA A 212 -10.74 -23.53 19.15
CA ALA A 212 -11.22 -24.83 19.63
C ALA A 212 -11.14 -25.94 18.55
N ARG A 213 -11.45 -25.62 17.30
CA ARG A 213 -11.36 -26.59 16.19
C ARG A 213 -9.92 -26.88 15.77
N VAL A 214 -9.03 -25.89 15.80
CA VAL A 214 -7.59 -26.11 15.54
C VAL A 214 -6.99 -27.05 16.58
N VAL A 215 -7.36 -26.89 17.85
CA VAL A 215 -6.99 -27.82 18.92
C VAL A 215 -7.62 -29.20 18.70
N ALA A 216 -8.92 -29.28 18.37
CA ALA A 216 -9.61 -30.55 18.14
C ALA A 216 -9.05 -31.35 16.95
N LEU A 217 -8.52 -30.68 15.92
CA LEU A 217 -7.85 -31.30 14.78
C LEU A 217 -6.40 -31.72 15.08
N GLY A 218 -5.90 -31.47 16.29
CA GLY A 218 -4.54 -31.78 16.69
C GLY A 218 -3.48 -30.92 15.99
N LEU A 219 -3.88 -29.79 15.39
CA LEU A 219 -2.98 -28.85 14.69
C LEU A 219 -2.22 -27.97 15.68
N LEU A 220 -2.77 -27.79 16.89
CA LEU A 220 -2.09 -27.19 18.02
C LEU A 220 -2.31 -28.06 19.26
N ARG A 221 -1.25 -28.43 19.97
CA ARG A 221 -1.35 -29.12 21.24
C ARG A 221 -1.22 -28.11 22.37
N PRO A 222 -2.28 -27.88 23.17
CA PRO A 222 -2.17 -26.98 24.30
C PRO A 222 -1.32 -27.64 25.39
N ASP A 223 -0.22 -27.00 25.75
CA ASP A 223 0.69 -27.49 26.79
C ASP A 223 0.08 -27.34 28.19
N ALA A 224 0.38 -28.29 29.07
CA ALA A 224 -0.26 -28.43 30.39
C ALA A 224 0.28 -27.48 31.49
N GLY A 225 1.11 -26.48 31.16
CA GLY A 225 1.56 -25.47 32.12
C GLY A 225 2.93 -24.84 31.81
N GLY A 226 3.28 -23.80 32.57
CA GLY A 226 4.56 -23.07 32.46
C GLY A 226 4.63 -22.09 31.27
N PRO A 227 5.83 -21.61 30.90
CA PRO A 227 6.04 -20.66 29.79
C PRO A 227 5.46 -21.12 28.45
N ALA A 228 5.38 -22.44 28.26
CA ALA A 228 4.82 -23.06 27.06
C ALA A 228 3.28 -22.90 26.97
N ALA A 229 2.58 -22.87 28.11
CA ALA A 229 1.13 -22.59 28.14
C ALA A 229 0.82 -21.13 27.77
N GLU A 230 1.67 -20.18 28.19
CA GLU A 230 1.53 -18.77 27.83
C GLU A 230 1.86 -18.52 26.35
N ALA A 231 2.87 -19.20 25.81
CA ALA A 231 3.16 -19.19 24.37
C ALA A 231 2.00 -19.77 23.55
N THR A 232 1.40 -20.88 24.03
CA THR A 232 0.20 -21.49 23.44
C THR A 232 -0.97 -20.50 23.44
N ARG A 233 -1.23 -19.82 24.56
CA ARG A 233 -2.30 -18.83 24.68
C ARG A 233 -2.15 -17.68 23.68
N ARG A 234 -0.96 -17.07 23.62
CA ARG A 234 -0.65 -16.02 22.64
C ARG A 234 -0.78 -16.49 21.19
N HIS A 235 -0.47 -17.76 20.92
CA HIS A 235 -0.69 -18.34 19.60
C HIS A 235 -2.19 -18.49 19.27
N LEU A 236 -3.02 -18.89 20.23
CA LEU A 236 -4.48 -18.99 20.05
C LEU A 236 -5.15 -17.62 19.88
N GLU A 237 -4.66 -16.59 20.59
CA GLU A 237 -5.10 -15.20 20.43
C GLU A 237 -4.75 -14.68 19.03
N ARG A 238 -3.49 -14.82 18.58
CA ARG A 238 -3.11 -14.47 17.19
C ARG A 238 -3.94 -15.21 16.15
N LEU A 239 -4.20 -16.50 16.35
CA LEU A 239 -5.05 -17.29 15.46
C LEU A 239 -6.46 -16.68 15.33
N HIS A 240 -7.01 -16.12 16.41
CA HIS A 240 -8.27 -15.39 16.35
C HIS A 240 -8.17 -14.18 15.40
N ASP A 241 -7.12 -13.38 15.54
CA ASP A 241 -6.92 -12.17 14.74
C ASP A 241 -6.72 -12.49 13.26
N TYR A 242 -5.84 -13.46 12.94
CA TYR A 242 -5.64 -13.95 11.56
C TYR A 242 -6.94 -14.43 10.93
N ARG A 243 -7.79 -15.09 11.72
CA ARG A 243 -9.05 -15.65 11.26
C ARG A 243 -10.07 -14.57 10.93
N VAL A 244 -10.19 -13.56 11.78
CA VAL A 244 -11.05 -12.38 11.55
C VAL A 244 -10.52 -11.58 10.36
N ALA A 245 -9.22 -11.33 10.30
CA ALA A 245 -8.54 -10.67 9.19
C ALA A 245 -8.79 -11.39 7.85
N ALA A 246 -8.58 -12.71 7.80
CA ALA A 246 -8.80 -13.53 6.61
C ALA A 246 -10.26 -13.50 6.14
N ALA A 247 -11.23 -13.58 7.06
CA ALA A 247 -12.64 -13.45 6.71
C ALA A 247 -12.97 -12.07 6.17
N GLY A 248 -12.50 -11.00 6.82
CA GLY A 248 -12.69 -9.62 6.37
C GLY A 248 -12.11 -9.36 4.98
N ALA A 249 -10.84 -9.72 4.77
CA ALA A 249 -10.17 -9.61 3.48
C ALA A 249 -10.86 -10.47 2.40
N GLY A 250 -11.30 -11.68 2.77
CA GLY A 250 -12.05 -12.56 1.88
C GLY A 250 -13.37 -11.93 1.41
N MET A 251 -14.16 -11.35 2.33
CA MET A 251 -15.40 -10.64 1.99
C MET A 251 -15.14 -9.46 1.07
N ALA A 252 -14.12 -8.64 1.36
CA ALA A 252 -13.75 -7.50 0.53
C ALA A 252 -13.35 -7.95 -0.89
N LEU A 253 -12.58 -9.03 -1.00
CA LEU A 253 -12.15 -9.60 -2.28
C LEU A 253 -13.34 -10.12 -3.10
N VAL A 254 -14.29 -10.83 -2.47
CA VAL A 254 -15.54 -11.27 -3.12
C VAL A 254 -16.33 -10.08 -3.63
N ALA A 255 -16.57 -9.07 -2.78
CA ALA A 255 -17.35 -7.89 -3.14
C ALA A 255 -16.72 -7.13 -4.31
N LEU A 256 -15.41 -6.87 -4.27
CA LEU A 256 -14.69 -6.16 -5.31
C LEU A 256 -14.67 -6.94 -6.63
N ALA A 257 -14.40 -8.25 -6.57
CA ALA A 257 -14.41 -9.12 -7.74
C ALA A 257 -15.81 -9.19 -8.38
N ALA A 258 -16.86 -9.37 -7.57
CA ALA A 258 -18.25 -9.39 -8.03
C ALA A 258 -18.65 -8.06 -8.69
N ALA A 259 -18.39 -6.93 -8.04
CA ALA A 259 -18.67 -5.61 -8.60
C ALA A 259 -17.94 -5.38 -9.93
N THR A 260 -16.69 -5.82 -10.02
CA THR A 260 -15.88 -5.75 -11.26
C THR A 260 -16.44 -6.66 -12.34
N LEU A 261 -16.84 -7.89 -12.00
CA LEU A 261 -17.40 -8.87 -12.93
C LEU A 261 -18.74 -8.41 -13.51
N VAL A 262 -19.63 -7.83 -12.69
CA VAL A 262 -20.91 -7.27 -13.13
C VAL A 262 -20.69 -6.17 -14.18
N ARG A 263 -19.64 -5.35 -14.01
CA ARG A 263 -19.31 -4.25 -14.93
C ARG A 263 -18.13 -4.55 -15.84
N PHE A 264 -17.80 -5.83 -16.05
CA PHE A 264 -16.52 -6.23 -16.63
C PHE A 264 -16.25 -5.59 -17.99
N GLN A 265 -17.24 -5.55 -18.88
CA GLN A 265 -17.08 -4.95 -20.21
C GLN A 265 -16.74 -3.45 -20.14
N ALA A 266 -17.42 -2.71 -19.26
CA ALA A 266 -17.15 -1.29 -19.06
C ALA A 266 -15.78 -1.05 -18.44
N VAL A 267 -15.40 -1.88 -17.44
CA VAL A 267 -14.08 -1.82 -16.80
C VAL A 267 -12.98 -2.13 -17.82
N TRP A 268 -13.12 -3.20 -18.58
CA TRP A 268 -12.15 -3.60 -19.61
C TRP A 268 -11.98 -2.52 -20.68
N ALA A 269 -13.09 -2.00 -21.22
CA ALA A 269 -13.05 -0.94 -22.23
C ALA A 269 -12.36 0.33 -21.70
N TYR A 270 -12.65 0.70 -20.44
CA TYR A 270 -11.98 1.83 -19.78
C TYR A 270 -10.48 1.59 -19.63
N LEU A 271 -10.07 0.43 -19.11
CA LEU A 271 -8.66 0.06 -18.95
C LEU A 271 -7.94 0.07 -20.30
N ALA A 272 -8.45 -0.65 -21.29
CA ALA A 272 -7.83 -0.73 -22.62
C ALA A 272 -7.69 0.64 -23.30
N GLY A 273 -8.66 1.54 -23.11
CA GLY A 273 -8.62 2.88 -23.68
C GLY A 273 -7.76 3.90 -22.92
N ARG A 274 -7.37 3.59 -21.67
CA ARG A 274 -6.72 4.54 -20.76
C ARG A 274 -5.47 4.00 -20.05
N ILE A 275 -5.01 2.80 -20.32
CA ILE A 275 -3.93 2.14 -19.56
C ILE A 275 -2.65 2.99 -19.48
N ASP A 276 -2.17 3.53 -20.60
CA ASP A 276 -1.01 4.46 -20.63
C ASP A 276 -1.19 5.70 -19.74
N ARG A 277 -2.43 6.14 -19.55
CA ARG A 277 -2.77 7.27 -18.68
C ARG A 277 -2.80 6.82 -17.23
N LEU A 278 -3.41 5.66 -16.94
CA LEU A 278 -3.47 5.07 -15.60
C LEU A 278 -2.09 4.75 -15.06
N ASP A 279 -1.22 4.09 -15.85
CA ASP A 279 0.19 3.85 -15.53
C ASP A 279 0.83 5.14 -15.01
N ARG A 280 0.80 6.20 -15.84
CA ARG A 280 1.40 7.51 -15.52
C ARG A 280 0.82 8.16 -14.29
N MET A 281 -0.45 7.90 -13.97
CA MET A 281 -1.16 8.53 -12.88
C MET A 281 -1.07 7.75 -11.56
N LEU A 282 -0.90 6.43 -11.61
CA LEU A 282 -1.04 5.54 -10.43
C LEU A 282 0.26 4.83 -10.06
N VAL A 283 1.19 4.65 -11.00
CA VAL A 283 2.43 3.90 -10.74
C VAL A 283 3.56 4.86 -10.36
N PRO A 284 4.16 4.72 -9.16
CA PRO A 284 5.39 5.41 -8.79
C PRO A 284 6.50 5.09 -9.81
N ARG A 285 7.38 6.05 -10.11
CA ARG A 285 8.50 5.80 -11.05
C ARG A 285 9.76 5.52 -10.28
N TRP A 286 10.75 4.87 -10.92
CA TRP A 286 12.03 4.44 -10.33
C TRP A 286 12.64 5.41 -9.30
N HIS A 287 12.62 6.72 -9.54
CA HIS A 287 13.17 7.71 -8.62
C HIS A 287 12.49 7.76 -7.24
N LEU A 288 11.31 7.16 -7.10
CA LEU A 288 10.58 7.05 -5.85
C LEU A 288 10.79 5.68 -5.20
N SER A 289 11.33 4.68 -5.90
CA SER A 289 11.36 3.29 -5.40
C SER A 289 12.08 3.16 -4.07
N ILE A 290 13.10 3.99 -3.82
CA ILE A 290 13.85 4.01 -2.57
C ILE A 290 13.00 4.34 -1.35
N PHE A 291 11.92 5.09 -1.51
CA PHE A 291 11.01 5.44 -0.42
C PHE A 291 10.08 4.28 -0.03
N PHE A 292 9.78 3.39 -0.98
CA PHE A 292 8.87 2.26 -0.77
C PHE A 292 9.62 0.96 -0.43
N LEU A 293 10.91 0.88 -0.76
CA LEU A 293 11.72 -0.30 -0.57
C LEU A 293 11.89 -0.70 0.91
N PRO A 294 12.10 0.21 1.87
CA PRO A 294 12.20 -0.13 3.29
C PRO A 294 10.96 -0.87 3.79
N ALA A 295 9.76 -0.33 3.57
CA ALA A 295 8.50 -1.01 3.92
C ALA A 295 8.37 -2.38 3.25
N PHE A 296 8.70 -2.50 1.95
CA PHE A 296 8.66 -3.80 1.28
C PHE A 296 9.56 -4.83 1.98
N LEU A 297 10.80 -4.45 2.31
CA LEU A 297 11.77 -5.37 2.90
C LEU A 297 11.48 -5.68 4.36
N TYR A 298 11.13 -4.67 5.16
CA TYR A 298 10.81 -4.84 6.57
C TYR A 298 9.63 -5.79 6.74
N TYR A 299 8.50 -5.52 6.09
CA TYR A 299 7.33 -6.39 6.21
C TYR A 299 7.52 -7.74 5.50
N ALA A 300 8.39 -7.85 4.49
CA ALA A 300 8.77 -9.17 3.97
C ALA A 300 9.46 -10.02 5.04
N VAL A 301 10.38 -9.42 5.80
CA VAL A 301 11.07 -10.11 6.90
C VAL A 301 10.09 -10.40 8.03
N HIS A 302 9.28 -9.43 8.45
CA HIS A 302 8.30 -9.59 9.51
C HIS A 302 7.29 -10.72 9.22
N ILE A 303 6.78 -10.80 7.98
CA ILE A 303 5.81 -11.80 7.57
C ILE A 303 6.45 -13.19 7.38
N LEU A 304 7.64 -13.26 6.75
CA LEU A 304 8.27 -14.54 6.42
C LEU A 304 9.05 -15.14 7.59
N PHE A 305 9.54 -14.29 8.49
CA PHE A 305 10.40 -14.64 9.61
C PHE A 305 9.98 -13.93 10.90
N PRO A 306 8.73 -14.12 11.37
CA PRO A 306 8.19 -13.36 12.51
C PRO A 306 8.98 -13.59 13.82
N HIS A 307 9.66 -14.73 13.96
CA HIS A 307 10.49 -15.03 15.14
C HIS A 307 11.88 -14.39 15.09
N GLU A 308 12.34 -13.94 13.92
CA GLU A 308 13.68 -13.36 13.75
C GLU A 308 13.71 -11.89 14.15
N VAL A 309 12.59 -11.15 14.06
CA VAL A 309 12.55 -9.70 14.40
C VAL A 309 12.67 -9.45 15.91
N ASP A 310 12.33 -10.44 16.73
CA ASP A 310 12.42 -10.33 18.20
C ASP A 310 13.55 -11.19 18.80
N ALA A 311 14.31 -11.91 17.96
CA ALA A 311 15.38 -12.77 18.43
C ALA A 311 16.65 -11.95 18.76
N PRO A 312 17.23 -12.08 19.96
CA PRO A 312 18.45 -11.33 20.30
C PRO A 312 19.68 -11.73 19.45
N GLU A 313 19.62 -12.87 18.75
CA GLU A 313 20.64 -13.36 17.82
C GLU A 313 20.14 -13.22 16.37
N GLY A 314 21.07 -13.15 15.41
CA GLY A 314 20.72 -13.09 13.98
C GLY A 314 20.17 -11.72 13.56
N LEU A 315 19.08 -11.72 12.78
CA LEU A 315 18.49 -10.47 12.27
C LEU A 315 17.89 -9.62 13.39
N GLY A 316 17.38 -10.20 14.48
CA GLY A 316 16.75 -9.45 15.57
C GLY A 316 17.72 -8.73 16.49
N GLY A 317 19.01 -9.07 16.43
CA GLY A 317 20.09 -8.26 17.01
C GLY A 317 20.31 -6.93 16.26
N PHE A 318 19.68 -6.75 15.09
CA PHE A 318 19.73 -5.53 14.30
C PHE A 318 18.34 -4.94 14.00
N LEU A 319 17.38 -5.73 13.53
CA LEU A 319 16.01 -5.31 13.26
C LEU A 319 15.15 -5.56 14.51
N ILE A 320 14.58 -4.50 15.06
CA ILE A 320 13.62 -4.56 16.17
C ILE A 320 12.23 -4.18 15.65
N GLN A 321 11.18 -4.55 16.39
CA GLN A 321 9.79 -4.23 16.01
C GLN A 321 9.57 -2.75 15.68
N ARG A 322 10.17 -1.84 16.48
CA ARG A 322 10.03 -0.38 16.24
C ARG A 322 10.68 0.12 14.96
N ASP A 323 11.50 -0.67 14.26
CA ASP A 323 12.00 -0.26 12.94
C ASP A 323 10.91 -0.19 11.86
N GLU A 324 9.70 -0.68 12.16
CA GLU A 324 8.51 -0.45 11.33
C GLU A 324 8.28 1.04 11.06
N GLU A 325 8.47 1.89 12.08
CA GLU A 325 8.39 3.35 12.01
C GLU A 325 9.33 3.90 10.93
N VAL A 326 10.57 3.38 10.82
CA VAL A 326 11.50 3.82 9.75
C VAL A 326 10.99 3.42 8.36
N ALA A 327 10.39 2.23 8.26
CA ALA A 327 9.81 1.73 7.01
C ALA A 327 8.58 2.56 6.60
N GLU A 328 7.68 2.85 7.54
CA GLU A 328 6.47 3.65 7.37
C GLU A 328 6.80 5.11 7.05
N PHE A 329 7.69 5.74 7.81
CA PHE A 329 8.25 7.07 7.53
C PHE A 329 8.72 7.23 6.08
N MET A 330 9.55 6.31 5.61
CA MET A 330 10.04 6.33 4.24
C MET A 330 8.89 6.18 3.23
N LEU A 331 7.95 5.27 3.50
CA LEU A 331 6.78 5.03 2.66
C LEU A 331 5.91 6.29 2.52
N TYR A 332 5.66 7.00 3.62
CA TYR A 332 4.80 8.18 3.64
C TYR A 332 5.42 9.40 2.98
N ILE A 333 6.74 9.59 3.13
CA ILE A 333 7.47 10.55 2.29
C ILE A 333 7.31 10.19 0.81
N GLY A 334 7.41 8.90 0.47
CA GLY A 334 7.18 8.38 -0.88
C GLY A 334 5.80 8.75 -1.43
N TRP A 335 4.74 8.56 -0.65
CA TRP A 335 3.37 8.93 -1.02
C TRP A 335 3.19 10.44 -1.15
N MET A 336 3.72 11.23 -0.21
CA MET A 336 3.70 12.69 -0.28
C MET A 336 4.33 13.19 -1.58
N ILE A 337 5.56 12.75 -1.89
CA ILE A 337 6.26 13.16 -3.11
C ILE A 337 5.50 12.66 -4.34
N PHE A 338 4.96 11.44 -4.31
CA PHE A 338 4.16 10.89 -5.41
C PHE A 338 2.97 11.80 -5.74
N PHE A 339 2.11 12.09 -4.77
CA PHE A 339 0.92 12.92 -4.99
C PHE A 339 1.27 14.37 -5.32
N TYR A 340 2.33 14.92 -4.72
CA TYR A 340 2.88 16.23 -5.10
C TYR A 340 3.25 16.27 -6.59
N LEU A 341 4.02 15.29 -7.08
CA LEU A 341 4.43 15.22 -8.48
C LEU A 341 3.23 15.05 -9.42
N ARG A 342 2.23 14.24 -9.03
CA ARG A 342 1.02 14.01 -9.81
C ARG A 342 0.12 15.24 -9.88
N PHE A 343 -0.03 15.96 -8.77
CA PHE A 343 -0.77 17.21 -8.72
C PHE A 343 -0.19 18.26 -9.69
N HIS A 344 1.13 18.39 -9.73
CA HIS A 344 1.84 19.29 -10.66
C HIS A 344 1.78 18.80 -12.11
N TYR A 345 1.85 17.49 -12.33
CA TYR A 345 1.67 16.89 -13.65
C TYR A 345 0.26 17.11 -14.22
N ILE A 346 -0.77 17.03 -13.37
CA ILE A 346 -2.13 17.44 -13.75
C ILE A 346 -2.06 18.92 -14.13
N GLY A 347 -1.58 19.80 -13.26
CA GLY A 347 -1.46 21.23 -13.52
C GLY A 347 -2.82 21.97 -13.48
N PRO A 348 -2.83 23.31 -13.61
CA PRO A 348 -4.03 24.12 -13.42
C PRO A 348 -5.09 23.89 -14.51
N VAL A 349 -6.36 24.13 -14.18
CA VAL A 349 -7.46 24.15 -15.16
C VAL A 349 -7.34 25.46 -15.94
N ARG A 350 -7.02 25.40 -17.24
CA ARG A 350 -7.03 26.61 -18.08
C ARG A 350 -8.49 26.99 -18.31
N LYS A 351 -8.91 28.18 -17.84
CA LYS A 351 -10.17 28.78 -18.29
C LYS A 351 -10.10 28.89 -19.82
N ARG A 352 -11.07 28.34 -20.55
CA ARG A 352 -11.22 28.67 -21.97
C ARG A 352 -11.34 30.19 -22.02
N ARG A 353 -10.41 30.86 -22.70
CA ARG A 353 -10.66 32.24 -23.14
C ARG A 353 -11.81 32.12 -24.12
N GLU A 354 -12.99 32.51 -23.70
CA GLU A 354 -14.08 32.84 -24.62
C GLU A 354 -13.51 33.90 -25.56
N ARG A 355 -13.46 33.56 -26.84
CA ARG A 355 -13.11 34.46 -27.94
C ARG A 355 -14.35 34.60 -28.81
#